data_AF-A0A816SL68-F1
#
_entry.id   AF-A0A816SL68-F1
#
_cell.length_a   1.000
_cell.length_b   1.000
_cell.length_c   1.000
_cell.angle_alpha   90.00
_cell.angle_beta   90.00
_cell.angle_gamma   90.00
#
_symmetry.space_group_name_H-M   'P 1'
#
loop_
_entity.id
_entity.type
_entity.pdbx_description
1 polymer ?
#
loop_
_entity_poly.entity_id
_entity_poly.type
_entity_poly.pdbx_seq_one_letter_code
_entity_poly.pdbx_strand_id
1 'polypeptide(L)'
;MARLATIAYQIHIREPKNNLAQCVDINCKQVYRPSENPSIYFCDQCMKEYCIGCQVEYQAVKQKEQDAVLLKRNLGDLPYMHCPKCQTFIEKYAGCNAMKCTQCNLAFLLELYVNG
;
A
#
# COMPACT_ATOMS: atom_id res chain seq x y z
N MET A 1 -3.54 35.10 -24.76
CA MET A 1 -3.79 33.89 -25.57
C MET A 1 -3.35 32.59 -24.89
N ALA A 2 -2.20 32.53 -24.19
CA ALA A 2 -1.68 31.26 -23.65
C ALA A 2 -2.56 30.55 -22.59
N ARG A 3 -3.27 31.29 -21.72
CA ARG A 3 -4.09 30.70 -20.65
C ARG A 3 -5.23 29.81 -21.15
N LEU A 4 -5.94 30.25 -22.20
CA LEU A 4 -7.07 29.49 -22.74
C LEU A 4 -6.59 28.17 -23.36
N ALA A 5 -5.46 28.17 -24.04
CA ALA A 5 -4.86 26.96 -24.61
C ALA A 5 -4.46 25.96 -23.51
N THR A 6 -3.85 26.42 -22.41
CA THR A 6 -3.49 25.53 -21.28
C THR A 6 -4.71 24.90 -20.64
N ILE A 7 -5.78 25.67 -20.42
CA ILE A 7 -7.02 25.17 -19.82
C ILE A 7 -7.68 24.15 -20.75
N ALA A 8 -7.80 24.47 -22.04
CA ALA A 8 -8.37 23.56 -23.03
C ALA A 8 -7.59 22.24 -23.10
N TYR A 9 -6.26 22.31 -23.05
CA TYR A 9 -5.40 21.13 -23.02
C TYR A 9 -5.60 20.26 -21.76
N GLN A 10 -5.70 20.89 -20.58
CA GLN A 10 -5.96 20.16 -19.33
C GLN A 10 -7.35 19.49 -19.33
N ILE A 11 -8.36 20.16 -19.87
CA ILE A 11 -9.71 19.58 -20.03
C ILE A 11 -9.63 18.37 -20.96
N HIS A 12 -8.92 18.50 -22.09
CA HIS A 12 -8.77 17.41 -23.05
C HIS A 12 -8.12 16.17 -22.45
N ILE A 13 -7.10 16.31 -21.60
CA ILE A 13 -6.46 15.17 -20.91
C ILE A 13 -7.41 14.51 -19.91
N ARG A 14 -8.20 15.30 -19.18
CA ARG A 14 -9.09 14.81 -18.11
C ARG A 14 -10.37 14.16 -18.63
N GLU A 15 -10.70 14.36 -19.90
CA GLU A 15 -11.89 13.80 -20.52
C GLU A 15 -11.78 12.26 -20.56
N PRO A 16 -12.66 11.50 -19.87
CA PRO A 16 -12.54 10.05 -19.75
C PRO A 16 -12.54 9.32 -21.10
N LYS A 17 -13.26 9.88 -22.09
CA LYS A 17 -13.37 9.32 -23.44
C LYS A 17 -12.04 9.29 -24.19
N ASN A 18 -11.08 10.13 -23.82
CA ASN A 18 -9.80 10.22 -24.52
C ASN A 18 -8.78 9.17 -24.04
N ASN A 19 -9.06 8.50 -22.90
CA ASN A 19 -8.17 7.52 -22.28
C ASN A 19 -6.72 8.04 -22.15
N LEU A 20 -6.58 9.24 -21.61
CA LEU A 20 -5.29 9.90 -21.38
C LEU A 20 -5.02 10.02 -19.88
N ALA A 21 -3.75 9.88 -19.51
CA ALA A 21 -3.26 10.14 -18.17
C ALA A 21 -1.97 10.96 -18.25
N GLN A 22 -1.70 11.75 -17.22
CA GLN A 22 -0.46 12.51 -17.09
C GLN A 22 0.45 11.81 -16.08
N CYS A 23 1.77 11.92 -16.28
CA CYS A 23 2.76 11.50 -15.30
C CYS A 23 2.53 12.18 -13.95
N VAL A 24 2.75 11.43 -12.85
CA VAL A 24 2.48 11.87 -11.47
C VAL A 24 3.51 12.89 -10.99
N ASP A 25 4.74 12.84 -11.49
CA ASP A 25 5.81 13.75 -11.06
C ASP A 25 5.47 15.20 -11.40
N ILE A 26 5.57 16.08 -10.39
CA ILE A 26 5.17 17.48 -10.49
C ILE A 26 5.98 18.26 -11.54
N ASN A 27 7.20 17.79 -11.83
CA ASN A 27 8.10 18.37 -12.82
C ASN A 27 7.96 17.70 -14.20
N CYS A 28 7.16 16.65 -14.31
CA CYS A 28 6.94 15.92 -15.56
C CYS A 28 5.56 16.22 -16.16
N LYS A 29 5.53 16.60 -17.43
CA LYS A 29 4.29 16.88 -18.18
C LYS A 29 3.97 15.82 -19.22
N GLN A 30 4.64 14.67 -19.18
CA GLN A 30 4.40 13.58 -20.11
C GLN A 30 2.96 13.08 -19.99
N VAL A 31 2.28 12.97 -21.12
CA VAL A 31 0.96 12.36 -21.24
C VAL A 31 1.12 10.99 -21.89
N TYR A 32 0.37 10.01 -21.40
CA TYR A 32 0.38 8.65 -21.89
C TYR A 32 -1.04 8.09 -21.97
N ARG A 33 -1.20 6.98 -22.68
CA ARG A 33 -2.44 6.20 -22.68
C ARG A 33 -2.30 5.02 -21.72
N PRO A 34 -3.12 4.93 -20.66
CA PRO A 34 -3.18 3.73 -19.85
C PRO A 34 -3.63 2.55 -20.72
N SER A 35 -2.95 1.40 -20.59
CA SER A 35 -3.54 0.15 -21.10
C SER A 35 -4.59 -0.35 -20.10
N GLU A 36 -5.42 -1.31 -20.49
CA GLU A 36 -6.48 -1.83 -19.62
C GLU A 36 -5.94 -2.61 -18.41
N ASN A 37 -4.75 -3.21 -18.53
CA ASN A 37 -4.13 -4.05 -17.48
C ASN A 37 -2.59 -3.88 -17.27
N PRO A 38 -1.97 -2.68 -17.24
CA PRO A 38 -0.59 -2.55 -16.78
C PRO A 38 -0.60 -2.07 -15.33
N SER A 39 -0.08 -2.89 -14.43
CA SER A 39 0.09 -2.49 -13.02
C SER A 39 1.09 -1.34 -12.87
N ILE A 40 1.98 -1.15 -13.85
CA ILE A 40 3.11 -0.23 -13.82
C ILE A 40 3.21 0.55 -15.14
N TYR A 41 3.42 1.86 -15.03
CA TYR A 41 3.75 2.78 -16.12
C TYR A 41 5.20 3.24 -15.98
N PHE A 42 5.99 3.14 -17.06
CA PHE A 42 7.32 3.73 -17.16
C PHE A 42 7.24 5.05 -17.94
N CYS A 43 7.77 6.13 -17.36
CA CYS A 43 7.78 7.43 -18.01
C CYS A 43 9.12 7.71 -18.70
N ASP A 44 9.12 7.84 -20.03
CA ASP A 44 10.34 8.09 -20.82
C ASP A 44 10.96 9.48 -20.60
N GLN A 45 10.19 10.43 -20.05
CA GLN A 45 10.69 11.79 -19.81
C GLN A 45 11.42 11.93 -18.48
N CYS A 46 10.87 11.34 -17.40
CA CYS A 46 11.47 11.42 -16.07
C CYS A 46 12.15 10.12 -15.64
N MET A 47 12.14 9.07 -16.47
CA MET A 47 12.78 7.77 -16.26
C MET A 47 12.37 7.07 -14.96
N LYS A 48 11.11 7.25 -14.54
CA LYS A 48 10.55 6.70 -13.31
C LYS A 48 9.39 5.74 -13.61
N GLU A 49 9.22 4.78 -12.71
CA GLU A 49 8.14 3.80 -12.75
C GLU A 49 7.05 4.16 -11.73
N TYR A 50 5.79 4.11 -12.15
CA TYR A 50 4.64 4.44 -11.32
C TYR A 50 3.62 3.32 -11.34
N CYS A 51 3.00 3.03 -10.20
CA CYS A 51 1.80 2.21 -10.20
C CYS A 51 0.62 3.04 -10.75
N ILE A 52 -0.08 2.53 -11.77
CA ILE A 52 -1.21 3.24 -12.37
C ILE A 52 -2.41 3.32 -11.41
N GLY A 53 -2.65 2.24 -10.64
CA GLY A 53 -3.75 2.19 -9.67
C GLY A 53 -3.51 3.10 -8.46
N CYS A 54 -2.32 3.02 -7.87
CA CYS A 54 -1.99 3.79 -6.67
C CYS A 54 -1.49 5.22 -6.98
N GLN A 55 -1.12 5.50 -8.23
CA GLN A 55 -0.53 6.77 -8.68
C GLN A 55 0.67 7.20 -7.83
N VAL A 56 1.52 6.24 -7.46
CA VAL A 56 2.74 6.48 -6.68
C VAL A 56 3.94 5.85 -7.37
N GLU A 57 5.12 6.39 -7.12
CA GLU A 57 6.37 5.85 -7.61
C GLU A 57 6.59 4.43 -7.07
N TYR A 58 6.82 3.48 -7.98
CA TYR A 58 6.85 2.05 -7.66
C TYR A 58 7.99 1.68 -6.70
N GLN A 59 9.14 2.36 -6.80
CA GLN A 59 10.26 2.17 -5.87
C GLN A 59 9.90 2.54 -4.43
N ALA A 60 9.08 3.58 -4.23
CA ALA A 60 8.63 4.00 -2.90
C ALA A 60 7.65 2.99 -2.27
N VAL A 61 6.88 2.26 -3.09
CA VAL A 61 5.99 1.19 -2.63
C VAL A 61 6.79 -0.01 -2.14
N LYS A 62 7.82 -0.43 -2.88
CA LYS A 62 8.69 -1.56 -2.49
C LYS A 62 9.37 -1.32 -1.13
N GLN A 63 9.80 -0.09 -0.85
CA GLN A 63 10.40 0.26 0.44
C GLN A 63 9.39 0.14 1.59
N LYS A 64 8.18 0.68 1.41
CA LYS A 64 7.12 0.58 2.44
C LYS A 64 6.67 -0.86 2.70
N GLU A 65 6.60 -1.71 1.68
CA GLU A 65 6.28 -3.13 1.86
C GLU A 65 7.38 -3.86 2.63
N GLN A 66 8.66 -3.58 2.32
CA GLN A 66 9.79 -4.13 3.06
C GLN A 66 9.79 -3.66 4.52
N ASP A 67 9.53 -2.38 4.78
CA ASP A 67 9.43 -1.84 6.14
C ASP A 67 8.24 -2.44 6.91
N ALA A 68 7.11 -2.70 6.24
CA ALA A 68 5.97 -3.38 6.85
C ALA A 68 6.29 -4.86 7.18
N VAL A 69 7.10 -5.55 6.37
CA VAL A 69 7.60 -6.90 6.69
C VAL A 69 8.56 -6.88 7.87
N LEU A 70 9.41 -5.84 7.99
CA LEU A 70 10.31 -5.68 9.12
C LEU A 70 9.56 -5.31 10.42
N LEU A 71 8.52 -4.47 10.34
CA LEU A 71 7.63 -4.16 11.46
C LEU A 71 6.86 -5.41 11.93
N LYS A 72 6.40 -6.27 11.01
CA LYS A 72 5.75 -7.55 11.35
C LYS A 72 6.70 -8.52 12.08
N ARG A 73 8.00 -8.49 11.80
CA ARG A 73 8.98 -9.29 12.56
C ARG A 73 9.15 -8.79 13.99
N ASN A 74 9.11 -7.48 14.23
CA ASN A 74 9.36 -6.90 15.56
C ASN A 74 8.16 -6.99 16.53
N LEU A 75 6.93 -7.18 16.05
CA LEU A 75 5.75 -7.44 16.91
C LEU A 75 5.63 -8.91 17.34
N GLY A 76 6.38 -9.80 16.69
CA GLY A 76 6.47 -11.23 17.03
C GLY A 76 7.11 -11.50 18.40
N ASP A 77 7.99 -10.61 18.86
CA ASP A 77 8.92 -10.89 19.98
C ASP A 77 8.46 -10.38 21.35
N LEU A 78 7.28 -9.75 21.47
CA LEU A 78 6.73 -9.46 22.80
C LEU A 78 6.37 -10.79 23.49
N PRO A 79 6.89 -11.09 24.70
CA PRO A 79 6.63 -12.34 25.40
C PRO A 79 5.19 -12.44 25.92
N TYR A 80 4.43 -11.36 25.86
CA TYR A 80 3.04 -11.27 26.30
C TYR A 80 2.14 -10.67 25.21
N MET A 81 0.87 -11.08 25.20
CA MET A 81 -0.19 -10.53 24.35
C MET A 81 -1.52 -10.46 25.12
N HIS A 82 -2.53 -9.79 24.55
CA HIS A 82 -3.88 -9.76 25.13
C HIS A 82 -4.81 -10.73 24.41
N CYS A 83 -5.69 -11.38 25.15
CA CYS A 83 -6.78 -12.16 24.56
C CYS A 83 -7.72 -11.24 23.77
N PRO A 84 -8.05 -11.53 22.50
CA PRO A 84 -8.94 -10.68 21.73
C PRO A 84 -10.38 -10.64 22.26
N LYS A 85 -10.78 -11.63 23.08
CA LYS A 85 -12.14 -11.71 23.65
C LYS A 85 -12.26 -11.06 25.03
N CYS A 86 -11.31 -11.32 25.93
CA CYS A 86 -11.41 -10.89 27.33
C CYS A 86 -10.29 -9.96 27.79
N GLN A 87 -9.37 -9.58 26.89
CA GLN A 87 -8.25 -8.66 27.14
C GLN A 87 -7.28 -9.10 28.25
N THR A 88 -7.39 -10.32 28.76
CA THR A 88 -6.43 -10.88 29.73
C THR A 88 -5.06 -11.06 29.08
N PHE A 89 -4.00 -10.79 29.83
CA PHE A 89 -2.62 -11.09 29.46
C PHE A 89 -2.39 -12.60 29.28
N ILE A 90 -1.74 -12.96 28.19
CA ILE A 90 -1.35 -14.33 27.83
C ILE A 90 0.14 -14.30 27.50
N GLU A 91 0.93 -15.17 28.13
CA GLU A 91 2.33 -15.40 27.77
C GLU A 91 2.39 -16.23 26.49
N LYS A 92 3.22 -15.80 25.53
CA LYS A 92 3.43 -16.53 24.29
C LYS A 92 4.33 -17.75 24.57
N TYR A 93 3.87 -18.93 24.17
CA TYR A 93 4.74 -20.10 24.13
C TYR A 93 5.69 -19.98 22.96
N ALA A 94 7.01 -19.99 23.23
CA ALA A 94 8.03 -19.92 22.19
C ALA A 94 7.82 -21.04 21.15
N GLY A 95 7.64 -20.66 19.89
CA GLY A 95 7.56 -21.58 18.75
C GLY A 95 6.16 -22.07 18.36
N CYS A 96 5.07 -21.62 19.02
CA CYS A 96 3.71 -21.98 18.62
C CYS A 96 2.80 -20.75 18.46
N ASN A 97 2.20 -20.60 17.28
CA ASN A 97 1.25 -19.53 17.01
C ASN A 97 -0.19 -19.84 17.48
N ALA A 98 -0.50 -21.09 17.81
CA ALA A 98 -1.81 -21.50 18.30
C ALA A 98 -1.91 -21.32 19.82
N MET A 99 -2.67 -20.31 20.24
CA MET A 99 -2.85 -19.94 21.64
C MET A 99 -4.24 -20.34 22.14
N LYS A 100 -4.36 -20.62 23.43
CA LYS A 100 -5.63 -20.82 24.12
C LYS A 100 -5.67 -19.97 25.39
N CYS A 101 -6.67 -19.10 25.49
CA CYS A 101 -6.88 -18.29 26.69
C CYS A 101 -7.39 -19.16 27.85
N THR A 102 -6.73 -19.10 29.00
CA THR A 102 -7.14 -19.85 30.21
C THR A 102 -8.39 -19.28 30.88
N GLN A 103 -8.67 -17.98 30.70
CA GLN A 103 -9.85 -17.32 31.29
C GLN A 103 -11.13 -17.57 30.48
N CYS A 104 -11.08 -17.35 29.16
CA CYS A 104 -12.27 -17.43 28.31
C CYS A 104 -12.33 -18.65 27.39
N ASN A 105 -11.32 -19.54 27.46
CA ASN A 105 -11.18 -20.76 26.65
C ASN A 105 -11.15 -20.56 25.13
N LEU A 106 -11.00 -19.33 24.65
CA LEU A 106 -10.85 -19.06 23.22
C LEU A 106 -9.51 -19.61 22.71
N ALA A 107 -9.56 -20.44 21.68
CA ALA A 107 -8.39 -20.82 20.88
C ALA A 107 -8.27 -19.88 19.67
N PHE A 108 -7.08 -19.38 19.40
CA PHE A 108 -6.84 -18.43 18.32
C PHE A 108 -5.38 -18.51 17.81
N LEU A 109 -5.17 -18.10 16.56
CA LEU A 109 -3.84 -17.98 15.97
C LEU A 109 -3.32 -16.56 16.17
N LEU A 110 -2.12 -16.44 16.75
CA LEU A 110 -1.42 -15.19 17.02
C LEU A 110 -1.43 -14.24 15.81
N GLU A 111 -1.07 -14.73 14.62
CA GLU A 111 -0.93 -13.93 13.39
C GLU A 111 -2.21 -13.22 12.93
N LEU A 112 -3.39 -13.72 13.32
CA LEU A 112 -4.68 -13.14 12.91
C LEU A 112 -5.10 -11.93 13.75
N TYR A 113 -4.47 -11.71 14.91
CA TYR A 113 -4.91 -10.72 15.91
C TYR A 113 -3.85 -9.67 16.24
N VAL A 114 -2.73 -9.60 15.50
CA VAL A 114 -1.68 -8.58 15.68
C VAL A 114 -2.03 -7.23 15.03
N ASN A 115 -3.19 -7.09 14.37
CA ASN A 115 -3.65 -5.83 13.77
C ASN A 115 -4.78 -5.21 14.60
N GLY A 116 -4.43 -4.62 15.74
CA GLY A 116 -5.32 -3.83 16.59
C GLY A 116 -4.56 -2.71 17.26
#